data_AF-A0AAN8IHP5-F1
#
_entry.id   AF-A0AAN8IHP5-F1
#
_cell.length_a   1.000
_cell.length_b   1.000
_cell.length_c   1.000
_cell.angle_alpha   90.00
_cell.angle_beta   90.00
_cell.angle_gamma   90.00
#
_symmetry.space_group_name_H-M   'P 1'
#
loop_
_entity.id
_entity.type
_entity.pdbx_description
1 polymer ?
#
loop_
_entity_poly.entity_id
_entity_poly.type
_entity_poly.pdbx_seq_one_letter_code
_entity_poly.pdbx_strand_id
1 'polypeptide(L)'
;MRARKTDELSKVKRDLKKLRSAIPPLKSPQDLLRSIVKASQEVMYCCSSLSQLRDDIRQAAKERGGDWERSVQVLELKNENCELRFLGLRHYLRTLHASAPILIATGKMSEATWNTMLEQPHHYTDAKGKKQVLMVRVDAMERILSDQIDATKDVYAELRALRTTKNQHQQEENDSDHQKLMNMLNIVLQSIEELTKKVENR
;
A
#
# COMPACT_ATOMS: atom_id res chain seq x y z
N MET A 1 43.74 -44.15 8.62
CA MET A 1 42.92 -43.28 7.75
C MET A 1 41.42 -43.62 7.74
N ARG A 2 41.00 -44.90 7.69
CA ARG A 2 39.57 -45.29 7.68
C ARG A 2 38.80 -44.87 8.95
N ALA A 3 39.37 -45.06 10.14
CA ALA A 3 38.71 -44.75 11.42
C ALA A 3 38.29 -43.26 11.57
N ARG A 4 39.18 -42.32 11.18
CA ARG A 4 38.87 -40.87 11.15
C ARG A 4 37.69 -40.52 10.24
N LYS A 5 37.58 -41.14 9.06
CA LYS A 5 36.47 -40.90 8.12
C LYS A 5 35.12 -41.36 8.68
N THR A 6 35.10 -42.48 9.42
CA THR A 6 33.88 -42.98 10.09
C THR A 6 33.42 -42.10 11.24
N ASP A 7 34.35 -41.54 12.02
CA ASP A 7 34.02 -40.62 13.12
C ASP A 7 33.49 -39.27 12.60
N GLU A 8 34.11 -38.73 11.54
CA GLU A 8 33.66 -37.52 10.87
C GLU A 8 32.25 -37.71 10.28
N LEU A 9 31.99 -38.83 9.60
CA LEU A 9 30.66 -39.14 9.06
C LEU A 9 29.60 -39.25 10.17
N SER A 10 29.96 -39.86 11.30
CA SER A 10 29.07 -40.02 12.46
C SER A 10 28.79 -38.69 13.15
N LYS A 11 29.76 -37.77 13.18
CA LYS A 11 29.57 -36.40 13.66
C LYS A 11 28.62 -35.63 12.73
N VAL A 12 28.87 -35.63 11.43
CA VAL A 12 28.03 -34.96 10.42
C VAL A 12 26.59 -35.46 10.47
N LYS A 13 26.36 -36.77 10.59
CA LYS A 13 25.01 -37.34 10.72
C LYS A 13 24.29 -36.83 11.97
N ARG A 14 24.99 -36.72 13.11
CA ARG A 14 24.42 -36.19 14.36
C ARG A 14 24.07 -34.71 14.24
N ASP A 15 24.96 -33.91 13.64
CA ASP A 15 24.74 -32.48 13.45
C ASP A 15 23.58 -32.22 12.48
N LEU A 16 23.51 -33.00 11.39
CA LEU A 16 22.40 -32.96 10.43
C LEU A 16 21.07 -33.34 11.10
N LYS A 17 21.07 -34.34 11.98
CA LYS A 17 19.87 -34.71 12.77
C LYS A 17 19.43 -33.56 13.68
N LYS A 18 20.35 -32.91 14.38
CA LYS A 18 20.06 -31.73 15.24
C LYS A 18 19.49 -30.58 14.44
N LEU A 19 20.10 -30.25 13.30
CA LEU A 19 19.62 -29.19 12.40
C LEU A 19 18.21 -29.51 11.88
N ARG A 20 17.96 -30.75 11.45
CA ARG A 20 16.61 -31.16 11.02
C ARG A 20 15.57 -31.05 12.13
N SER A 21 15.91 -31.39 13.37
CA SER A 21 14.99 -31.24 14.50
C SER A 21 14.76 -29.78 14.92
N ALA A 22 15.66 -28.86 14.57
CA ALA A 22 15.52 -27.44 14.87
C ALA A 22 14.67 -26.68 13.83
N ILE A 23 14.50 -27.26 12.63
CA ILE A 23 13.67 -26.66 11.57
C ILE A 23 12.19 -26.85 11.95
N PRO A 24 11.39 -25.77 12.03
CA PRO A 24 9.96 -25.87 12.26
C PRO A 24 9.27 -26.73 11.19
N PRO A 25 8.09 -27.31 11.47
CA PRO A 25 7.33 -28.05 10.47
C PRO A 25 7.09 -27.22 9.21
N LEU A 26 7.72 -27.63 8.10
CA LEU A 26 7.57 -26.97 6.81
C LEU A 26 6.28 -27.41 6.14
N LYS A 27 5.61 -26.45 5.48
CA LYS A 27 4.47 -26.71 4.58
C LYS A 27 4.83 -27.75 3.52
N SER A 28 3.83 -28.50 3.03
CA SER A 28 4.02 -29.33 1.84
C SER A 28 4.34 -28.45 0.62
N PRO A 29 5.01 -28.98 -0.42
CA PRO A 29 5.26 -28.23 -1.66
C PRO A 29 3.98 -27.62 -2.25
N GLN A 30 2.87 -28.36 -2.22
CA GLN A 30 1.57 -27.92 -2.74
C GLN A 30 0.97 -26.81 -1.87
N ASP A 31 1.04 -26.93 -0.54
CA ASP A 31 0.57 -25.89 0.38
C ASP A 31 1.39 -24.61 0.28
N LEU A 32 2.69 -24.74 0.07
CA LEU A 32 3.58 -23.61 -0.15
C LEU A 32 3.19 -22.88 -1.43
N LEU A 33 3.04 -23.59 -2.55
CA LEU A 33 2.60 -22.99 -3.82
C LEU A 33 1.25 -22.31 -3.68
N ARG A 34 0.26 -22.98 -3.05
CA ARG A 34 -1.07 -22.38 -2.79
C ARG A 34 -0.96 -21.09 -2.00
N SER A 35 -0.10 -21.05 -0.99
CA SER A 35 0.14 -19.84 -0.18
C SER A 35 0.75 -18.71 -1.02
N ILE A 36 1.70 -19.02 -1.91
CA ILE A 36 2.33 -18.04 -2.81
C ILE A 36 1.31 -17.51 -3.81
N VAL A 37 0.53 -18.39 -4.44
CA VAL A 37 -0.55 -18.01 -5.37
C VAL A 37 -1.54 -17.08 -4.68
N LYS A 38 -2.01 -17.45 -3.48
CA LYS A 38 -2.95 -16.61 -2.72
C LYS A 38 -2.36 -15.24 -2.39
N ALA A 39 -1.13 -15.20 -1.86
CA ALA A 39 -0.46 -13.93 -1.55
C ALA A 39 -0.26 -13.08 -2.82
N SER A 40 0.08 -13.70 -3.94
CA SER A 40 0.21 -13.03 -5.25
C SER A 40 -1.13 -12.46 -5.73
N GLN A 41 -2.24 -13.16 -5.54
CA GLN A 41 -3.59 -12.64 -5.82
C GLN A 41 -3.92 -11.44 -4.93
N GLU A 42 -3.55 -11.50 -3.64
CA GLU A 42 -3.73 -10.38 -2.71
C GLU A 42 -2.91 -9.15 -3.12
N VAL A 43 -1.70 -9.33 -3.69
CA VAL A 43 -0.93 -8.23 -4.30
C VAL A 43 -1.72 -7.58 -5.43
N MET A 44 -2.25 -8.37 -6.37
CA MET A 44 -3.03 -7.84 -7.49
C MET A 44 -4.31 -7.12 -7.05
N TYR A 45 -4.95 -7.62 -6.00
CA TYR A 45 -6.08 -6.94 -5.36
C TYR A 45 -5.67 -5.57 -4.78
N CYS A 46 -4.54 -5.53 -4.05
CA CYS A 46 -4.02 -4.27 -3.49
C CYS A 46 -3.64 -3.27 -4.59
N CYS A 47 -3.07 -3.71 -5.71
CA CYS A 47 -2.81 -2.85 -6.88
C CYS A 47 -4.10 -2.20 -7.40
N SER A 48 -5.18 -2.98 -7.45
CA SER A 48 -6.50 -2.50 -7.89
C SER A 48 -7.08 -1.49 -6.89
N SER A 49 -6.92 -1.75 -5.58
CA SER A 49 -7.34 -0.82 -4.52
C SER A 49 -6.56 0.50 -4.57
N LEU A 50 -5.25 0.47 -4.83
CA LEU A 50 -4.44 1.69 -4.99
C LEU A 50 -4.86 2.48 -6.23
N SER A 51 -5.18 1.78 -7.33
CA SER A 51 -5.70 2.42 -8.54
C SER A 51 -7.04 3.12 -8.28
N GLN A 52 -7.95 2.45 -7.56
CA GLN A 52 -9.22 3.06 -7.14
C GLN A 52 -8.99 4.27 -6.22
N LEU A 53 -8.03 4.20 -5.30
CA LEU A 53 -7.69 5.30 -4.41
C LEU A 53 -7.27 6.56 -5.18
N ARG A 54 -6.51 6.40 -6.26
CA ARG A 54 -6.15 7.53 -7.16
C ARG A 54 -7.37 8.18 -7.79
N ASP A 55 -8.36 7.38 -8.20
CA ASP A 55 -9.60 7.90 -8.75
C ASP A 55 -10.45 8.60 -7.67
N ASP A 56 -10.50 8.04 -6.46
CA ASP A 56 -11.16 8.66 -5.31
C ASP A 56 -10.52 10.03 -4.96
N ILE A 57 -9.19 10.16 -5.04
CA ILE A 57 -8.48 11.44 -4.83
C ILE A 57 -8.89 12.49 -5.87
N ARG A 58 -8.95 12.10 -7.14
CA ARG A 58 -9.42 13.00 -8.22
C ARG A 58 -10.86 13.44 -8.01
N GLN A 59 -11.69 12.58 -7.42
CA GLN A 59 -13.06 12.90 -7.09
C GLN A 59 -13.14 13.86 -5.90
N ALA A 60 -12.40 13.59 -4.81
CA ALA A 60 -12.32 14.46 -3.65
C ALA A 60 -11.79 15.86 -3.98
N ALA A 61 -10.88 15.97 -4.96
CA ALA A 61 -10.39 17.27 -5.43
C ALA A 61 -11.51 18.19 -5.96
N LYS A 62 -12.61 17.61 -6.47
CA LYS A 62 -13.77 18.34 -7.00
C LYS A 62 -14.80 18.71 -5.93
N GLU A 63 -14.70 18.15 -4.73
CA GLU A 63 -15.63 18.47 -3.63
C GLU A 63 -15.47 19.93 -3.19
N ARG A 64 -16.60 20.55 -2.80
CA ARG A 64 -16.69 21.92 -2.30
C ARG A 64 -17.21 21.91 -0.86
N GLY A 65 -16.73 22.83 -0.04
CA GLY A 65 -17.15 22.98 1.37
C GLY A 65 -16.48 22.00 2.33
N GLY A 66 -16.74 22.13 3.62
CA GLY A 66 -15.96 21.51 4.71
C GLY A 66 -15.87 19.97 4.74
N ASP A 67 -16.67 19.26 3.94
CA ASP A 67 -16.62 17.79 3.88
C ASP A 67 -15.32 17.27 3.21
N TRP A 68 -14.63 18.11 2.42
CA TRP A 68 -13.41 17.71 1.71
C TRP A 68 -12.27 17.31 2.66
N GLU A 69 -12.16 17.96 3.84
CA GLU A 69 -11.07 17.69 4.78
C GLU A 69 -11.19 16.29 5.37
N ARG A 70 -12.42 15.90 5.70
CA ARG A 70 -12.74 14.54 6.16
C ARG A 70 -12.46 13.52 5.05
N SER A 71 -12.88 13.81 3.82
CA SER A 71 -12.61 12.96 2.66
C SER A 71 -11.09 12.74 2.48
N VAL A 72 -10.30 13.81 2.50
CA VAL A 72 -8.83 13.74 2.37
C VAL A 72 -8.21 12.92 3.50
N GLN A 73 -8.64 13.11 4.75
CA GLN A 73 -8.11 12.33 5.88
C GLN A 73 -8.41 10.83 5.74
N VAL A 74 -9.61 10.47 5.27
CA VAL A 74 -9.94 9.07 4.99
C VAL A 74 -9.07 8.50 3.87
N LEU A 75 -8.78 9.28 2.83
CA LEU A 75 -7.92 8.87 1.72
C LEU A 75 -6.46 8.71 2.16
N GLU A 76 -5.95 9.55 3.06
CA GLU A 76 -4.62 9.39 3.66
C GLU A 76 -4.51 8.07 4.43
N LEU A 77 -5.49 7.76 5.28
CA LEU A 77 -5.53 6.50 6.02
C LEU A 77 -5.63 5.28 5.10
N LYS A 78 -6.42 5.38 4.01
CA LYS A 78 -6.47 4.34 2.98
C LYS A 78 -5.13 4.16 2.28
N ASN A 79 -4.40 5.24 2.01
CA ASN A 79 -3.08 5.18 1.40
C ASN A 79 -2.06 4.49 2.33
N GLU A 80 -2.02 4.89 3.60
CA GLU A 80 -1.17 4.27 4.62
C GLU A 80 -1.50 2.78 4.78
N ASN A 81 -2.79 2.42 4.78
CA ASN A 81 -3.20 1.02 4.81
C ASN A 81 -2.70 0.24 3.58
N CYS A 82 -2.73 0.84 2.39
CA CYS A 82 -2.19 0.21 1.18
C CYS A 82 -0.68 -0.02 1.29
N GLU A 83 0.08 0.98 1.74
CA GLU A 83 1.53 0.88 1.93
C GLU A 83 1.88 -0.26 2.90
N LEU A 84 1.24 -0.29 4.08
CA LEU A 84 1.45 -1.33 5.08
C LEU A 84 1.11 -2.73 4.52
N ARG A 85 0.04 -2.86 3.75
CA ARG A 85 -0.33 -4.13 3.10
C ARG A 85 0.71 -4.56 2.08
N PHE A 86 1.23 -3.66 1.25
CA PHE A 86 2.29 -4.01 0.30
C PHE A 86 3.58 -4.44 1.01
N LEU A 87 3.99 -3.72 2.07
CA LEU A 87 5.16 -4.09 2.87
C LEU A 87 4.99 -5.46 3.54
N GLY A 88 3.81 -5.71 4.12
CA GLY A 88 3.47 -7.00 4.72
C GLY A 88 3.47 -8.15 3.71
N LEU A 89 2.82 -7.95 2.56
CA LEU A 89 2.79 -8.94 1.47
C LEU A 89 4.18 -9.24 0.92
N ARG A 90 5.03 -8.21 0.77
CA ARG A 90 6.42 -8.37 0.35
C ARG A 90 7.21 -9.24 1.32
N HIS A 91 7.14 -8.94 2.61
CA HIS A 91 7.80 -9.75 3.63
C HIS A 91 7.28 -11.19 3.66
N TYR A 92 5.96 -11.36 3.54
CA TYR A 92 5.34 -12.68 3.54
C TYR A 92 5.75 -13.51 2.31
N LEU A 93 5.70 -12.94 1.10
CA LEU A 93 6.12 -13.61 -0.12
C LEU A 93 7.61 -14.01 -0.07
N ARG A 94 8.50 -13.13 0.39
CA ARG A 94 9.92 -13.47 0.60
C ARG A 94 10.08 -14.68 1.52
N THR A 95 9.34 -14.71 2.62
CA THR A 95 9.37 -15.82 3.59
C THR A 95 8.87 -17.12 2.96
N LEU A 96 7.80 -17.08 2.17
CA LEU A 96 7.29 -18.24 1.44
C LEU A 96 8.33 -18.73 0.42
N HIS A 97 8.88 -17.85 -0.42
CA HIS A 97 9.89 -18.23 -1.41
C HIS A 97 11.18 -18.77 -0.77
N ALA A 98 11.59 -18.25 0.39
CA ALA A 98 12.71 -18.77 1.16
C ALA A 98 12.47 -20.19 1.71
N SER A 99 11.22 -20.63 1.80
CA SER A 99 10.89 -22.00 2.24
C SER A 99 11.19 -23.06 1.17
N ALA A 100 11.15 -22.70 -0.12
CA ALA A 100 11.37 -23.66 -1.21
C ALA A 100 12.79 -24.26 -1.21
N PRO A 101 13.88 -23.48 -1.08
CA PRO A 101 15.24 -24.04 -0.93
C PRO A 101 15.37 -25.00 0.27
N ILE A 102 14.66 -24.74 1.37
CA ILE A 102 14.70 -25.62 2.55
C ILE A 102 13.99 -26.95 2.24
N LEU A 103 12.86 -26.92 1.54
CA LEU A 103 12.16 -28.12 1.09
C LEU A 103 13.03 -28.95 0.12
N ILE A 104 13.79 -28.29 -0.76
CA ILE A 104 14.74 -28.95 -1.66
C ILE A 104 15.91 -29.57 -0.88
N ALA A 105 16.55 -28.81 0.00
CA ALA A 105 17.68 -29.28 0.81
C ALA A 105 17.30 -30.42 1.77
N THR A 106 16.04 -30.47 2.21
CA THR A 106 15.51 -31.55 3.05
C THR A 106 15.03 -32.77 2.26
N GLY A 107 15.12 -32.72 0.91
CA GLY A 107 14.70 -33.81 0.03
C GLY A 107 13.19 -33.99 -0.06
N LYS A 108 12.40 -32.99 0.36
CA LYS A 108 10.93 -33.03 0.27
C LYS A 108 10.43 -32.73 -1.15
N MET A 109 11.24 -32.08 -1.97
CA MET A 109 11.00 -31.89 -3.40
C MET A 109 12.32 -31.71 -4.15
N SER A 110 12.30 -31.89 -5.47
CA SER A 110 13.44 -31.51 -6.32
C SER A 110 13.27 -30.07 -6.83
N GLU A 111 14.39 -29.43 -7.19
CA GLU A 111 14.37 -28.10 -7.81
C GLU A 111 13.62 -28.09 -9.14
N ALA A 112 13.79 -29.12 -9.97
CA ALA A 112 13.07 -29.28 -11.22
C ALA A 112 11.55 -29.35 -10.99
N THR A 113 11.11 -30.13 -10.00
CA THR A 113 9.68 -30.22 -9.62
C THR A 113 9.15 -28.86 -9.19
N TRP A 114 9.90 -28.09 -8.40
CA TRP A 114 9.50 -26.77 -7.97
C TRP A 114 9.36 -25.78 -9.14
N ASN A 115 10.32 -25.78 -10.06
CA ASN A 115 10.28 -24.92 -11.23
C ASN A 115 9.10 -25.27 -12.15
N THR A 116 8.86 -26.57 -12.41
CA THR A 116 7.67 -27.00 -13.14
C THR A 116 6.37 -26.55 -12.47
N MET A 117 6.30 -26.58 -11.13
CA MET A 117 5.14 -26.11 -10.38
C MET A 117 4.92 -24.60 -10.52
N LEU A 118 5.99 -23.79 -10.52
CA LEU A 118 5.91 -22.33 -10.70
C LEU A 118 5.57 -21.91 -12.14
N GLU A 119 5.92 -22.73 -13.12
CA GLU A 119 5.62 -22.50 -14.54
C GLU A 119 4.15 -22.78 -14.89
N GLN A 120 3.40 -23.45 -14.00
CA GLN A 120 1.98 -23.69 -14.23
C GLN A 120 1.21 -22.38 -14.29
N PRO A 121 0.29 -22.22 -15.25
CA PRO A 121 -0.47 -20.99 -15.40
C PRO A 121 -1.45 -20.83 -14.23
N HIS A 122 -1.17 -19.85 -13.38
CA HIS A 122 -2.07 -19.40 -12.33
C HIS A 122 -2.90 -18.23 -12.81
N HIS A 123 -4.04 -18.01 -12.17
CA HIS A 123 -4.98 -16.98 -12.61
C HIS A 123 -5.57 -16.22 -11.42
N TYR A 124 -5.98 -15.00 -11.69
CA TYR A 124 -6.78 -14.18 -10.80
C TYR A 124 -7.88 -13.48 -11.59
N THR A 125 -8.90 -12.99 -10.89
CA THR A 125 -9.97 -12.19 -11.47
C THR A 125 -9.66 -10.72 -11.17
N ASP A 126 -9.57 -9.89 -12.21
CA ASP A 126 -9.35 -8.46 -12.05
C ASP A 126 -10.64 -7.73 -11.60
N ALA A 127 -10.52 -6.43 -11.30
CA ALA A 127 -11.64 -5.60 -10.90
C ALA A 127 -12.79 -5.53 -11.92
N LYS A 128 -12.54 -5.90 -13.19
CA LYS A 128 -13.54 -5.94 -14.27
C LYS A 128 -14.17 -7.33 -14.42
N GLY A 129 -13.87 -8.26 -13.52
CA GLY A 129 -14.35 -9.64 -13.59
C GLY A 129 -13.62 -10.48 -14.64
N LYS A 130 -12.56 -9.98 -15.28
CA LYS A 130 -11.83 -10.71 -16.31
C LYS A 130 -10.73 -11.56 -15.69
N LYS A 131 -10.63 -12.80 -16.18
CA LYS A 131 -9.57 -13.73 -15.79
C LYS A 131 -8.25 -13.31 -16.43
N GLN A 132 -7.24 -13.10 -15.59
CA GLN A 132 -5.89 -12.69 -15.97
C GLN A 132 -4.89 -13.73 -15.50
N VAL A 133 -3.76 -13.82 -16.21
CA VAL A 133 -2.63 -14.67 -15.80
C VAL A 133 -1.95 -14.05 -14.58
N LEU A 134 -1.73 -14.86 -13.56
CA LEU A 134 -1.06 -14.45 -12.33
C LEU A 134 0.42 -14.80 -12.40
N MET A 135 1.27 -13.80 -12.23
CA MET A 135 2.71 -14.01 -12.06
C MET A 135 2.98 -14.52 -10.64
N VAL A 136 3.72 -15.61 -10.49
CA VAL A 136 4.09 -16.17 -9.17
C VAL A 136 5.59 -16.21 -8.94
N ARG A 137 6.37 -15.73 -9.91
CA ARG A 137 7.83 -15.65 -9.78
C ARG A 137 8.21 -14.52 -8.84
N VAL A 138 9.17 -14.81 -7.96
CA VAL A 138 9.62 -13.88 -6.91
C VAL A 138 10.16 -12.57 -7.49
N ASP A 139 10.93 -12.60 -8.57
CA ASP A 139 11.53 -11.42 -9.19
C ASP A 139 10.50 -10.50 -9.84
N ALA A 140 9.45 -11.08 -10.43
CA ALA A 140 8.35 -10.34 -11.00
C ALA A 140 7.50 -9.69 -9.90
N MET A 141 7.18 -10.47 -8.85
CA MET A 141 6.39 -9.97 -7.71
C MET A 141 7.15 -8.90 -6.91
N GLU A 142 8.45 -9.04 -6.71
CA GLU A 142 9.28 -8.03 -6.05
C GLU A 142 9.33 -6.71 -6.81
N ARG A 143 9.36 -6.76 -8.14
CA ARG A 143 9.27 -5.56 -8.99
C ARG A 143 7.92 -4.87 -8.83
N ILE A 144 6.83 -5.61 -9.04
CA ILE A 144 5.46 -5.09 -8.85
C ILE A 144 5.31 -4.45 -7.47
N LEU A 145 5.72 -5.15 -6.40
CA LEU A 145 5.63 -4.64 -5.04
C LEU A 145 6.47 -3.39 -4.82
N SER A 146 7.68 -3.32 -5.36
CA SER A 146 8.53 -2.13 -5.24
C SER A 146 7.88 -0.94 -5.95
N ASP A 147 7.43 -1.14 -7.19
CA ASP A 147 6.74 -0.13 -7.99
C ASP A 147 5.48 0.38 -7.27
N GLN A 148 4.69 -0.52 -6.66
CA GLN A 148 3.48 -0.12 -5.93
C GLN A 148 3.77 0.61 -4.61
N ILE A 149 4.83 0.23 -3.89
CA ILE A 149 5.26 0.94 -2.68
C ILE A 149 5.71 2.36 -3.04
N ASP A 150 6.43 2.52 -4.15
CA ASP A 150 6.81 3.86 -4.60
C ASP A 150 5.57 4.64 -5.09
N ALA A 151 4.66 4.00 -5.80
CA ALA A 151 3.38 4.58 -6.20
C ALA A 151 2.52 5.06 -5.01
N THR A 152 2.58 4.39 -3.84
CA THR A 152 1.89 4.88 -2.61
C THR A 152 2.50 6.17 -2.07
N LYS A 153 3.80 6.40 -2.27
CA LYS A 153 4.46 7.66 -1.87
C LYS A 153 4.04 8.80 -2.80
N ASP A 154 3.92 8.53 -4.10
CA ASP A 154 3.42 9.50 -5.07
C ASP A 154 1.99 9.91 -4.72
N VAL A 155 1.12 8.95 -4.40
CA VAL A 155 -0.26 9.20 -3.97
C VAL A 155 -0.32 10.03 -2.70
N TYR A 156 0.56 9.76 -1.73
CA TYR A 156 0.67 10.58 -0.53
C TYR A 156 1.10 12.02 -0.83
N ALA A 157 2.04 12.21 -1.77
CA ALA A 157 2.46 13.53 -2.21
C ALA A 157 1.31 14.30 -2.91
N GLU A 158 0.52 13.62 -3.75
CA GLU A 158 -0.68 14.17 -4.38
C GLU A 158 -1.71 14.62 -3.33
N LEU A 159 -1.98 13.80 -2.31
CA LEU A 159 -2.88 14.15 -1.20
C LEU A 159 -2.41 15.39 -0.43
N ARG A 160 -1.10 15.49 -0.14
CA ARG A 160 -0.54 16.67 0.52
C ARG A 160 -0.65 17.92 -0.33
N ALA A 161 -0.34 17.82 -1.62
CA ALA A 161 -0.50 18.94 -2.55
C ALA A 161 -1.97 19.41 -2.59
N LEU A 162 -2.92 18.48 -2.68
CA LEU A 162 -4.34 18.79 -2.67
C LEU A 162 -4.76 19.53 -1.40
N ARG A 163 -4.32 19.07 -0.22
CA ARG A 163 -4.61 19.75 1.06
C ARG A 163 -4.05 21.18 1.07
N THR A 164 -2.81 21.36 0.63
CA THR A 164 -2.19 22.70 0.57
C THR A 164 -2.98 23.64 -0.34
N THR A 165 -3.34 23.20 -1.54
CA THR A 165 -4.10 24.04 -2.49
C THR A 165 -5.49 24.37 -1.98
N LYS A 166 -6.21 23.42 -1.38
CA LYS A 166 -7.55 23.67 -0.81
C LYS A 166 -7.49 24.63 0.38
N ASN A 167 -6.51 24.48 1.27
CA ASN A 167 -6.31 25.40 2.40
C ASN A 167 -5.97 26.81 1.94
N GLN A 168 -5.13 26.96 0.91
CA GLN A 168 -4.80 28.27 0.33
C GLN A 168 -6.04 28.94 -0.25
N HIS A 169 -6.83 28.24 -1.06
CA HIS A 169 -8.07 28.81 -1.60
C HIS A 169 -9.10 29.16 -0.52
N GLN A 170 -9.27 28.32 0.51
CA GLN A 170 -10.18 28.65 1.61
C GLN A 170 -9.72 29.90 2.36
N GLN A 171 -8.41 30.07 2.56
CA GLN A 171 -7.85 31.25 3.20
C GLN A 171 -8.08 32.50 2.34
N GLU A 172 -7.82 32.43 1.03
CA GLU A 172 -8.06 33.53 0.08
C GLU A 172 -9.54 33.95 0.05
N GLU A 173 -10.46 32.97 0.04
CA GLU A 173 -11.90 33.22 0.09
C GLU A 173 -12.31 33.90 1.41
N ASN A 174 -11.83 33.39 2.55
CA ASN A 174 -12.10 33.97 3.86
C ASN A 174 -11.56 35.41 3.98
N ASP A 175 -10.35 35.67 3.50
CA ASP A 175 -9.72 36.99 3.53
C ASP A 175 -10.49 37.99 2.63
N SER A 176 -10.91 37.54 1.43
CA SER A 176 -11.78 38.30 0.55
C SER A 176 -13.12 38.65 1.22
N ASP A 177 -13.76 37.67 1.86
CA ASP A 177 -15.07 37.89 2.48
C ASP A 177 -14.96 38.76 3.73
N HIS A 178 -13.89 38.62 4.51
CA HIS A 178 -13.57 39.53 5.60
C HIS A 178 -13.37 40.97 5.09
N GLN A 179 -12.63 41.16 3.99
CA GLN A 179 -12.45 42.48 3.39
C GLN A 179 -13.77 43.09 2.91
N LYS A 180 -14.66 42.30 2.29
CA LYS A 180 -16.00 42.76 1.89
C LYS A 180 -16.84 43.16 3.10
N LEU A 181 -16.84 42.36 4.17
CA LEU A 181 -17.55 42.67 5.41
C LEU A 181 -17.05 43.97 6.03
N MET A 182 -15.73 44.17 6.12
CA MET A 182 -15.14 45.40 6.64
C MET A 182 -15.49 46.62 5.78
N ASN A 183 -15.49 46.48 4.45
CA ASN A 183 -15.91 47.55 3.54
C ASN A 183 -17.39 47.91 3.74
N MET A 184 -18.27 46.91 3.87
CA MET A 184 -19.70 47.14 4.15
C MET A 184 -19.92 47.81 5.51
N LEU A 185 -19.19 47.37 6.55
CA LEU A 185 -19.26 47.98 7.88
C LEU A 185 -18.84 49.45 7.84
N ASN A 186 -17.76 49.77 7.11
CA ASN A 186 -17.31 51.15 6.95
C ASN A 186 -18.36 52.03 6.24
N ILE A 187 -19.03 51.50 5.21
CA ILE A 187 -20.13 52.22 4.53
C ILE A 187 -21.30 52.49 5.49
N VAL A 188 -21.66 51.51 6.32
CA VAL A 188 -22.73 51.68 7.33
C VAL A 188 -22.34 52.71 8.37
N LEU A 189 -21.10 52.66 8.89
CA LEU A 189 -20.61 53.63 9.87
C LEU A 189 -20.62 55.06 9.30
N GLN A 190 -20.17 55.24 8.06
CA GLN A 190 -20.24 56.53 7.35
C GLN A 190 -21.68 57.01 7.21
N SER A 191 -22.60 56.11 6.84
CA SER A 191 -24.03 56.44 6.70
C SER A 191 -24.67 56.87 8.04
N ILE A 192 -24.30 56.21 9.14
CA ILE A 192 -24.75 56.58 10.49
C ILE A 192 -24.19 57.96 10.87
N GLU A 193 -22.91 58.20 10.62
CA GLU A 193 -22.28 59.49 10.94
C GLU A 193 -22.94 60.65 10.17
N GLU A 194 -23.25 60.45 8.88
CA GLU A 194 -24.00 61.42 8.07
C GLU A 194 -25.42 61.67 8.61
N LEU A 195 -26.12 60.62 9.05
CA LEU A 195 -27.45 60.75 9.64
C LEU A 195 -27.40 61.52 10.97
N THR A 196 -26.44 61.22 11.85
CA THR A 196 -26.25 61.95 13.10
C THR A 196 -26.01 63.44 12.85
N LYS A 197 -25.11 63.79 11.91
CA LYS A 197 -24.87 65.18 11.51
C LYS A 197 -26.13 65.88 10.99
N LYS A 198 -27.02 65.17 10.29
CA LYS A 198 -28.30 65.72 9.82
C LYS A 198 -29.32 65.95 10.94
N VAL A 199 -29.28 65.14 11.99
CA VAL A 199 -30.16 65.29 13.17
C VAL A 199 -29.68 66.44 14.05
N GLU A 200 -28.37 66.60 14.26
CA GLU A 200 -27.80 67.68 15.08
C GLU A 200 -27.94 69.07 14.45
N ASN A 201 -28.12 69.16 13.13
CA ASN A 201 -28.33 70.41 12.40
C ASN A 201 -29.81 70.79 12.20
N ARG A 202 -30.75 70.12 12.88
CA ARG A 202 -32.18 70.44 12.92
C ARG A 202 -32.60 70.94 14.29
#